data_AF-A0A9P1AQP5-F1
#
_entry.id   AF-A0A9P1AQP5-F1
#
_cell.length_a   1.000
_cell.length_b   1.000
_cell.length_c   1.000
_cell.angle_alpha   90.00
_cell.angle_beta   90.00
_cell.angle_gamma   90.00
#
_symmetry.space_group_name_H-M   'P 1'
#
loop_
_entity.id
_entity.type
_entity.pdbx_description
1 polymer ?
#
loop_
_entity_poly.entity_id
_entity_poly.type
_entity_poly.pdbx_seq_one_letter_code
_entity_poly.pdbx_strand_id
1 'polypeptide(L)'
;MCGIWAIIGEQVTPQQQDAFMKIVGRGPDLTVLEEVQPNVHLGFHRLAIVMPGDTPSAQPIVGGGLSVVCNGEIYNHQSLKIDCPCTLKNGGSDCAAIITSFIKHKDLKETCASLDGVFAFIMADAKNVYIGRDPIGVRPLFYGYNSNGSLLIGSEVKCIEELCERVEYFPPGCCATISLSSPTRPVQAQQYYSVPSVADRFLSIECTQTLVRDVLVKSVEKRLMGNRNFGFMLSGGLDSSLIASIATRFLKQKPVAFSVGFEDSPDLENARKVADYLKIPHEVLVITPQECIDIIPEVVYALETFDPLIIRCGIAHYLLCQHISKSSDVKVLLSGEGADELFGSYAYMQKAPNALHLHKEILRRMHHLHQYDVLRCDRSTSCHGLEIRVPFLDKRFIDLVCRLPPTYKLMPKKLEKHILRSAFEGWLPDEVLWRSKEGFAEALGKTDLGDILMEHSDKLISKDLYENRAERFPDKTPETTEEYWYRQIFEETFVYDKMGHLVHTKVYRTAAWHRSDEKENVNGDRETETLDVKSDDLLRLRRRSTGSLGVA
;
A
#
# COMPACT_ATOMS: atom_id res chain seq x y z
N MET A 1 -4.34 3.47 -11.32
CA MET A 1 -4.09 4.66 -10.47
C MET A 1 -3.19 5.57 -11.25
N CYS A 2 -3.25 6.89 -11.12
CA CYS A 2 -2.41 7.73 -11.96
C CYS A 2 -0.89 7.55 -11.68
N GLY A 3 -0.07 7.93 -12.65
CA GLY A 3 1.38 8.07 -12.50
C GLY A 3 1.76 9.55 -12.51
N ILE A 4 2.49 10.00 -11.51
CA ILE A 4 3.10 11.34 -11.46
C ILE A 4 4.61 11.26 -11.56
N TRP A 5 5.18 12.24 -12.25
CA TRP A 5 6.61 12.42 -12.43
C TRP A 5 6.93 13.91 -12.44
N ALA A 6 8.12 14.30 -12.01
CA ALA A 6 8.60 15.67 -12.16
C ALA A 6 10.11 15.74 -12.27
N ILE A 7 10.58 16.78 -12.95
CA ILE A 7 11.97 17.21 -12.92
C ILE A 7 12.07 18.70 -12.62
N ILE A 8 12.97 19.05 -11.71
CA ILE A 8 13.18 20.41 -11.22
C ILE A 8 14.65 20.77 -11.39
N GLY A 9 14.93 21.83 -12.14
CA GLY A 9 16.27 22.39 -12.31
C GLY A 9 16.86 22.21 -13.71
N GLU A 10 16.20 21.48 -14.61
CA GLU A 10 16.67 21.30 -15.99
C GLU A 10 15.52 21.05 -16.98
N GLN A 11 15.86 21.10 -18.28
CA GLN A 11 14.98 20.74 -19.38
C GLN A 11 14.93 19.23 -19.56
N VAL A 12 13.77 18.71 -19.96
CA VAL A 12 13.58 17.27 -20.18
C VAL A 12 14.39 16.80 -21.40
N THR A 13 15.16 15.74 -21.20
CA THR A 13 15.87 15.02 -22.27
C THR A 13 15.05 13.81 -22.76
N PRO A 14 15.35 13.28 -23.97
CA PRO A 14 14.68 12.06 -24.46
C PRO A 14 14.80 10.87 -23.49
N GLN A 15 15.96 10.66 -22.88
CA GLN A 15 16.17 9.59 -21.90
C GLN A 15 15.24 9.74 -20.68
N GLN A 16 15.02 10.98 -20.21
CA GLN A 16 14.12 11.25 -19.09
C GLN A 16 12.66 11.04 -19.47
N GLN A 17 12.29 11.37 -20.71
CA GLN A 17 10.97 11.07 -21.24
C GLN A 17 10.74 9.56 -21.34
N ASP A 18 11.72 8.78 -21.80
CA ASP A 18 11.64 7.31 -21.83
C ASP A 18 11.49 6.71 -20.43
N ALA A 19 12.23 7.24 -19.45
CA ALA A 19 12.10 6.83 -18.05
C ALA A 19 10.71 7.16 -17.47
N PHE A 20 10.14 8.34 -17.79
CA PHE A 20 8.77 8.69 -17.43
C PHE A 20 7.76 7.67 -18.00
N MET A 21 7.94 7.24 -19.25
CA MET A 21 7.04 6.27 -19.88
C MET A 21 7.05 4.88 -19.22
N LYS A 22 8.08 4.52 -18.42
CA LYS A 22 8.12 3.23 -17.69
C LYS A 22 6.97 3.04 -16.70
N ILE A 23 6.29 4.13 -16.28
CA ILE A 23 5.13 4.08 -15.38
C ILE A 23 3.79 4.36 -16.09
N VAL A 24 3.74 4.30 -17.43
CA VAL A 24 2.49 4.51 -18.20
C VAL A 24 1.39 3.52 -17.84
N GLY A 25 1.76 2.29 -17.44
CA GLY A 25 0.80 1.26 -17.02
C GLY A 25 -0.12 1.70 -15.88
N ARG A 26 0.35 2.62 -15.02
CA ARG A 26 -0.45 3.26 -13.97
C ARG A 26 -1.69 3.95 -14.55
N GLY A 27 -1.47 4.80 -15.55
CA GLY A 27 -2.47 5.67 -16.15
C GLY A 27 -2.47 5.60 -17.68
N PRO A 28 -3.10 4.57 -18.27
CA PRO A 28 -3.05 4.33 -19.71
C PRO A 28 -3.94 5.27 -20.54
N ASP A 29 -4.83 6.06 -19.93
CA ASP A 29 -5.87 6.79 -20.67
C ASP A 29 -5.36 8.10 -21.29
N LEU A 30 -4.36 8.74 -20.67
CA LEU A 30 -3.79 10.00 -21.14
C LEU A 30 -2.38 10.20 -20.57
N THR A 31 -1.47 10.68 -21.42
CA THR A 31 -0.13 11.13 -20.99
C THR A 31 0.02 12.62 -21.24
N VAL A 32 0.50 13.34 -20.23
CA VAL A 32 0.85 14.77 -20.31
C VAL A 32 2.24 14.96 -19.73
N LEU A 33 3.06 15.77 -20.38
CA LEU A 33 4.33 16.25 -19.85
C LEU A 33 4.44 17.71 -20.23
N GLU A 34 4.43 18.60 -19.24
CA GLU A 34 4.34 20.05 -19.46
C GLU A 34 5.36 20.79 -18.59
N GLU A 35 6.04 21.77 -19.18
CA GLU A 35 6.84 22.75 -18.44
C GLU A 35 5.88 23.75 -17.79
N VAL A 36 5.73 23.69 -16.47
CA VAL A 36 4.76 24.52 -15.73
C VAL A 36 5.38 25.79 -15.16
N GLN A 37 6.71 25.79 -15.01
CA GLN A 37 7.56 26.93 -14.64
C GLN A 37 8.92 26.75 -15.32
N PRO A 38 9.76 27.79 -15.47
CA PRO A 38 11.07 27.65 -16.09
C PRO A 38 11.90 26.53 -15.43
N ASN A 39 12.27 25.52 -16.22
CA ASN A 39 13.00 24.32 -15.77
C ASN A 39 12.26 23.47 -14.73
N VAL A 40 10.92 23.52 -14.71
CA VAL A 40 10.07 22.67 -13.87
C VAL A 40 9.04 21.98 -14.74
N HIS A 41 9.19 20.67 -14.89
CA HIS A 41 8.27 19.87 -15.69
C HIS A 41 7.46 18.94 -14.80
N LEU A 42 6.15 18.88 -15.05
CA LEU A 42 5.25 17.93 -14.42
C LEU A 42 4.74 16.93 -15.46
N GLY A 43 4.97 15.66 -15.19
CA GLY A 43 4.49 14.51 -15.96
C GLY A 43 3.30 13.84 -15.28
N PHE A 44 2.31 13.45 -16.07
CA PHE A 44 1.10 12.79 -15.61
C PHE A 44 0.62 11.70 -16.58
N HIS A 45 0.46 10.49 -16.06
CA HIS A 45 -0.27 9.39 -16.69
C HIS A 45 -1.60 9.21 -15.99
N ARG A 46 -2.70 9.36 -16.73
CA ARG A 46 -4.05 9.37 -16.18
C ARG A 46 -4.70 8.00 -16.23
N LEU A 47 -5.28 7.59 -15.11
CA LEU A 47 -6.41 6.65 -15.11
C LEU A 47 -7.68 7.46 -14.78
N ALA A 48 -8.63 7.51 -15.70
CA ALA A 48 -9.82 8.34 -15.59
C ALA A 48 -10.90 7.66 -14.73
N ILE A 49 -10.87 7.92 -13.42
CA ILE A 49 -11.84 7.40 -12.43
C ILE A 49 -13.01 8.37 -12.19
N VAL A 50 -12.70 9.59 -11.75
CA VAL A 50 -13.70 10.66 -11.55
C VAL A 50 -13.81 11.46 -12.85
N MET A 51 -14.95 11.29 -13.55
CA MET A 51 -15.29 12.03 -14.77
C MET A 51 -16.58 12.82 -14.52
N PRO A 52 -16.50 14.04 -13.96
CA PRO A 52 -17.69 14.83 -13.64
C PRO A 52 -18.28 15.46 -14.92
N GLY A 53 -19.07 14.68 -15.65
CA GLY A 53 -19.77 15.11 -16.86
C GLY A 53 -18.85 15.82 -17.85
N ASP A 54 -19.23 17.03 -18.27
CA ASP A 54 -18.53 17.82 -19.30
C ASP A 54 -17.33 18.63 -18.77
N THR A 55 -17.00 18.54 -17.47
CA THR A 55 -15.91 19.36 -16.92
C THR A 55 -14.55 18.66 -17.12
N PRO A 56 -13.57 19.34 -17.76
CA PRO A 56 -12.23 18.80 -17.94
C PRO A 56 -11.60 18.39 -16.59
N SER A 57 -10.87 17.28 -16.60
CA SER A 57 -10.27 16.66 -15.41
C SER A 57 -8.87 16.07 -15.71
N ALA A 58 -8.23 16.57 -16.78
CA ALA A 58 -6.83 16.28 -17.09
C ALA A 58 -5.90 16.94 -16.06
N GLN A 59 -4.64 16.50 -16.00
CA GLN A 59 -3.63 17.16 -15.16
C GLN A 59 -2.40 17.48 -16.02
N PRO A 60 -1.68 18.60 -15.76
CA PRO A 60 -1.78 19.46 -14.58
C PRO A 60 -3.11 20.21 -14.41
N ILE A 61 -3.58 20.31 -13.18
CA ILE A 61 -4.70 21.19 -12.79
C ILE A 61 -4.09 22.56 -12.51
N VAL A 62 -4.67 23.63 -13.08
CA VAL A 62 -4.03 24.96 -13.05
C VAL A 62 -5.01 26.01 -12.53
N GLY A 63 -4.56 26.86 -11.60
CA GLY A 63 -5.33 28.00 -11.13
C GLY A 63 -4.67 28.73 -9.96
N GLY A 64 -4.94 30.03 -9.82
CA GLY A 64 -4.35 30.85 -8.75
C GLY A 64 -2.82 30.95 -8.79
N GLY A 65 -2.20 30.79 -9.98
CA GLY A 65 -0.74 30.76 -10.14
C GLY A 65 -0.08 29.43 -9.79
N LEU A 66 -0.87 28.38 -9.55
CA LEU A 66 -0.43 27.03 -9.19
C LEU A 66 -0.72 26.04 -10.30
N SER A 67 0.17 25.07 -10.48
CA SER A 67 -0.01 23.89 -11.33
C SER A 67 0.23 22.63 -10.51
N VAL A 68 -0.73 21.69 -10.46
CA VAL A 68 -0.60 20.46 -9.66
C VAL A 68 -0.85 19.21 -10.49
N VAL A 69 -0.02 18.18 -10.25
CA VAL A 69 -0.29 16.79 -10.60
C VAL A 69 -0.43 15.97 -9.32
N CYS A 70 -1.37 15.04 -9.29
CA CYS A 70 -1.73 14.22 -8.15
C CYS A 70 -2.12 12.81 -8.60
N ASN A 71 -1.45 11.81 -8.05
CA ASN A 71 -1.93 10.45 -8.01
C ASN A 71 -2.68 10.25 -6.68
N GLY A 72 -4.01 10.29 -6.71
CA GLY A 72 -4.81 10.19 -5.50
C GLY A 72 -6.31 10.37 -5.72
N GLU A 73 -7.03 10.26 -4.61
CA GLU A 73 -8.46 10.51 -4.47
C GLU A 73 -8.70 11.31 -3.19
N ILE A 74 -9.27 12.50 -3.32
CA ILE A 74 -9.62 13.39 -2.21
C ILE A 74 -11.12 13.26 -1.92
N TYR A 75 -11.48 12.42 -0.95
CA TYR A 75 -12.88 12.07 -0.66
C TYR A 75 -13.71 13.24 -0.12
N ASN A 76 -13.08 14.23 0.53
CA ASN A 76 -13.75 15.46 0.97
C ASN A 76 -13.62 16.63 -0.03
N HIS A 77 -13.32 16.36 -1.31
CA HIS A 77 -13.09 17.41 -2.30
C HIS A 77 -14.28 18.36 -2.46
N GLN A 78 -15.52 17.86 -2.36
CA GLN A 78 -16.72 18.66 -2.55
C GLN A 78 -16.78 19.81 -1.53
N SER A 79 -16.53 19.52 -0.25
CA SER A 79 -16.52 20.55 0.80
C SER A 79 -15.34 21.50 0.67
N LEU A 80 -14.17 21.01 0.25
CA LEU A 80 -12.98 21.84 0.11
C LEU A 80 -13.09 22.83 -1.06
N LYS A 81 -13.72 22.41 -2.17
CA LYS A 81 -13.91 23.22 -3.38
C LYS A 81 -15.00 24.30 -3.26
N ILE A 82 -15.82 24.27 -2.21
CA ILE A 82 -16.79 25.35 -1.92
C ILE A 82 -16.02 26.68 -1.84
N ASP A 83 -16.53 27.73 -2.47
CA ASP A 83 -15.93 29.07 -2.47
C ASP A 83 -14.45 29.09 -2.89
N CYS A 84 -14.10 28.34 -3.94
CA CYS A 84 -12.76 28.41 -4.51
C CYS A 84 -12.47 29.87 -4.96
N PRO A 85 -11.40 30.50 -4.45
CA PRO A 85 -11.14 31.92 -4.69
C PRO A 85 -10.58 32.21 -6.09
N CYS A 86 -10.40 31.19 -6.92
CA CYS A 86 -9.86 31.32 -8.28
C CYS A 86 -10.59 30.40 -9.26
N THR A 87 -10.45 30.70 -10.56
CA THR A 87 -10.90 29.80 -11.62
C THR A 87 -9.87 28.69 -11.81
N LEU A 88 -10.34 27.44 -11.90
CA LEU A 88 -9.50 26.27 -12.09
C LEU A 88 -9.67 25.68 -13.49
N LYS A 89 -8.58 25.62 -14.26
CA LYS A 89 -8.48 24.76 -15.44
C LYS A 89 -8.39 23.32 -14.97
N ASN A 90 -9.18 22.44 -15.58
CA ASN A 90 -9.35 21.05 -15.17
C ASN A 90 -9.93 20.85 -13.75
N GLY A 91 -10.72 21.81 -13.26
CA GLY A 91 -11.31 21.81 -11.90
C GLY A 91 -12.35 20.70 -11.61
N GLY A 92 -12.69 19.88 -12.61
CA GLY A 92 -13.58 18.74 -12.44
C GLY A 92 -13.00 17.71 -11.47
N SER A 93 -11.70 17.45 -11.56
CA SER A 93 -11.02 16.47 -10.68
C SER A 93 -11.23 16.81 -9.20
N ASP A 94 -11.39 15.76 -8.39
CA ASP A 94 -11.34 15.80 -6.93
C ASP A 94 -10.03 16.45 -6.43
N CYS A 95 -8.91 16.15 -7.09
CA CYS A 95 -7.58 16.68 -6.77
C CYS A 95 -7.46 18.20 -6.94
N ALA A 96 -8.40 18.86 -7.62
CA ALA A 96 -8.49 20.32 -7.67
C ALA A 96 -8.74 20.96 -6.28
N ALA A 97 -9.20 20.17 -5.31
CA ALA A 97 -9.28 20.56 -3.91
C ALA A 97 -7.93 20.92 -3.30
N ILE A 98 -6.81 20.40 -3.83
CA ILE A 98 -5.45 20.71 -3.33
C ILE A 98 -5.14 22.19 -3.52
N ILE A 99 -5.31 22.73 -4.73
CA ILE A 99 -5.13 24.16 -5.02
C ILE A 99 -6.06 25.00 -4.13
N THR A 100 -7.33 24.60 -4.03
CA THR A 100 -8.31 25.35 -3.26
C THR A 100 -7.94 25.42 -1.78
N SER A 101 -7.55 24.28 -1.20
CA SER A 101 -7.11 24.19 0.18
C SER A 101 -5.84 25.01 0.42
N PHE A 102 -4.86 24.91 -0.49
CA PHE A 102 -3.62 25.66 -0.39
C PHE A 102 -3.81 27.18 -0.41
N ILE A 103 -4.68 27.70 -1.29
CA ILE A 103 -4.95 29.15 -1.33
C ILE A 103 -5.65 29.62 -0.04
N LYS A 104 -6.55 28.80 0.53
CA LYS A 104 -7.27 29.12 1.76
C LYS A 104 -6.35 29.14 2.98
N HIS A 105 -5.50 28.12 3.13
CA HIS A 105 -4.64 27.99 4.30
C HIS A 105 -3.34 28.79 4.19
N LYS A 106 -2.80 28.96 2.97
CA LYS A 106 -1.48 29.53 2.69
C LYS A 106 -0.33 28.83 3.44
N ASP A 107 -0.56 27.59 3.85
CA ASP A 107 0.37 26.74 4.58
C ASP A 107 0.23 25.31 4.07
N LEU A 108 1.34 24.69 3.67
CA LEU A 108 1.33 23.36 3.07
C LEU A 108 0.96 22.26 4.07
N LYS A 109 1.36 22.40 5.35
CA LYS A 109 1.06 21.39 6.38
C LYS A 109 -0.43 21.37 6.67
N GLU A 110 -1.03 22.54 6.86
CA GLU A 110 -2.48 22.70 7.07
C GLU A 110 -3.26 22.24 5.84
N THR A 111 -2.75 22.54 4.63
CA THR A 111 -3.31 22.03 3.38
C THR A 111 -3.37 20.51 3.40
N CYS A 112 -2.24 19.83 3.58
CA CYS A 112 -2.18 18.36 3.62
C CYS A 112 -3.02 17.77 4.75
N ALA A 113 -3.05 18.42 5.93
CA ALA A 113 -3.84 17.96 7.07
C ALA A 113 -5.36 18.03 6.82
N SER A 114 -5.80 18.97 5.99
CA SER A 114 -7.22 19.16 5.61
C SER A 114 -7.73 18.14 4.58
N LEU A 115 -6.83 17.46 3.84
CA LEU A 115 -7.19 16.50 2.81
C LEU A 115 -7.60 15.16 3.46
N ASP A 116 -8.85 14.74 3.22
CA ASP A 116 -9.33 13.40 3.59
C ASP A 116 -9.26 12.52 2.34
N GLY A 117 -8.15 11.79 2.20
CA GLY A 117 -7.84 11.10 0.96
C GLY A 117 -6.59 10.23 1.02
N VAL A 118 -6.30 9.61 -0.11
CA VAL A 118 -5.03 8.94 -0.41
C VAL A 118 -4.41 9.66 -1.59
N PHE A 119 -3.16 10.09 -1.49
CA PHE A 119 -2.59 11.04 -2.44
C PHE A 119 -1.07 11.08 -2.38
N ALA A 120 -0.48 11.28 -3.54
CA ALA A 120 0.84 11.84 -3.72
C ALA A 120 0.71 12.95 -4.75
N PHE A 121 1.14 14.17 -4.43
CA PHE A 121 1.05 15.31 -5.35
C PHE A 121 2.35 16.10 -5.43
N ILE A 122 2.51 16.75 -6.58
CA ILE A 122 3.58 17.71 -6.87
C ILE A 122 2.88 18.95 -7.43
N MET A 123 3.07 20.09 -6.78
CA MET A 123 2.46 21.37 -7.14
C MET A 123 3.55 22.43 -7.28
N ALA A 124 3.47 23.31 -8.27
CA ALA A 124 4.45 24.37 -8.47
C ALA A 124 3.78 25.73 -8.60
N ASP A 125 4.42 26.77 -8.06
CA ASP A 125 4.20 28.17 -8.39
C ASP A 125 5.49 28.80 -8.93
N ALA A 126 5.47 30.10 -9.19
CA ALA A 126 6.63 30.83 -9.75
C ALA A 126 7.88 30.84 -8.85
N LYS A 127 7.79 30.38 -7.59
CA LYS A 127 8.88 30.44 -6.60
C LYS A 127 9.23 29.08 -6.02
N ASN A 128 8.29 28.16 -5.92
CA ASN A 128 8.44 26.93 -5.16
C ASN A 128 7.79 25.73 -5.85
N VAL A 129 8.32 24.55 -5.54
CA VAL A 129 7.63 23.27 -5.69
C VAL A 129 7.21 22.77 -4.32
N TYR A 130 5.97 22.31 -4.23
CA TYR A 130 5.33 21.75 -3.05
C TYR A 130 5.04 20.28 -3.29
N ILE A 131 5.40 19.44 -2.33
CA ILE A 131 5.21 18.00 -2.38
C ILE A 131 4.37 17.58 -1.17
N GLY A 132 3.40 16.70 -1.38
CA GLY A 132 2.63 16.11 -0.28
C GLY A 132 2.34 14.64 -0.53
N ARG A 133 2.41 13.83 0.54
CA ARG A 133 2.08 12.41 0.52
C ARG A 133 1.12 12.08 1.67
N ASP A 134 0.17 11.19 1.41
CA ASP A 134 -0.92 10.87 2.34
C ASP A 134 -0.46 10.25 3.67
N PRO A 135 -1.32 10.24 4.70
CA PRO A 135 -1.00 9.87 6.08
C PRO A 135 -0.17 8.59 6.27
N ILE A 136 -0.47 7.53 5.52
CA ILE A 136 0.17 6.20 5.66
C ILE A 136 0.94 5.81 4.40
N GLY A 137 0.96 6.66 3.37
CA GLY A 137 1.71 6.42 2.14
C GLY A 137 1.03 5.41 1.22
N VAL A 138 -0.30 5.40 1.21
CA VAL A 138 -1.13 4.55 0.33
C VAL A 138 -0.78 4.78 -1.13
N ARG A 139 -0.56 6.05 -1.53
CA ARG A 139 -0.02 6.40 -2.83
C ARG A 139 1.51 6.55 -2.73
N PRO A 140 2.27 5.96 -3.65
CA PRO A 140 3.71 5.96 -3.62
C PRO A 140 4.30 7.28 -4.13
N LEU A 141 5.47 7.62 -3.62
CA LEU A 141 6.26 8.74 -4.11
C LEU A 141 7.73 8.54 -3.73
N PHE A 142 8.60 8.74 -4.71
CA PHE A 142 10.05 8.65 -4.57
C PHE A 142 10.69 9.89 -5.18
N TYR A 143 11.91 10.18 -4.74
CA TYR A 143 12.70 11.26 -5.28
C TYR A 143 14.18 10.92 -5.26
N GLY A 144 14.97 11.63 -6.05
CA GLY A 144 16.42 11.53 -6.07
C GLY A 144 17.04 12.69 -6.82
N TYR A 145 18.36 12.80 -6.75
CA TYR A 145 19.10 13.84 -7.45
C TYR A 145 19.97 13.20 -8.53
N ASN A 146 20.02 13.82 -9.69
CA ASN A 146 20.99 13.45 -10.72
C ASN A 146 22.36 14.11 -10.48
N SER A 147 23.34 13.79 -11.31
CA SER A 147 24.70 14.33 -11.24
C SER A 147 24.79 15.86 -11.43
N ASN A 148 23.76 16.47 -12.02
CA ASN A 148 23.67 17.92 -12.21
C ASN A 148 23.04 18.63 -10.99
N GLY A 149 22.59 17.86 -9.99
CA GLY A 149 21.86 18.37 -8.82
C GLY A 149 20.37 18.65 -9.07
N SER A 150 19.85 18.31 -10.25
CA SER A 150 18.42 18.41 -10.56
C SER A 150 17.66 17.36 -9.75
N LEU A 151 16.49 17.74 -9.23
CA LEU A 151 15.64 16.86 -8.46
C LEU A 151 14.65 16.16 -9.38
N LEU A 152 14.59 14.84 -9.28
CA LEU A 152 13.60 14.01 -9.95
C LEU A 152 12.65 13.42 -8.91
N ILE A 153 11.37 13.36 -9.27
CA ILE A 153 10.32 12.80 -8.42
C ILE A 153 9.47 11.86 -9.27
N GLY A 154 9.13 10.70 -8.74
CA GLY A 154 8.37 9.68 -9.47
C GLY A 154 7.45 8.87 -8.57
N SER A 155 6.36 8.35 -9.13
CA SER A 155 5.46 7.44 -8.40
C SER A 155 6.11 6.10 -8.08
N GLU A 156 7.05 5.65 -8.91
CA GLU A 156 7.74 4.37 -8.77
C GLU A 156 9.23 4.55 -9.02
N VAL A 157 10.06 3.69 -8.44
CA VAL A 157 11.52 3.79 -8.50
C VAL A 157 12.01 3.68 -9.94
N LYS A 158 11.44 2.78 -10.74
CA LYS A 158 11.87 2.49 -12.12
C LYS A 158 11.83 3.67 -13.07
N CYS A 159 11.06 4.73 -12.77
CA CYS A 159 10.99 5.94 -13.62
C CYS A 159 12.03 7.02 -13.25
N ILE A 160 12.83 6.82 -12.21
CA ILE A 160 13.85 7.79 -11.77
C ILE A 160 15.21 7.16 -11.40
N GLU A 161 15.28 5.86 -11.10
CA GLU A 161 16.49 5.22 -10.56
C GLU A 161 17.72 5.30 -11.49
N GLU A 162 17.54 5.05 -12.79
CA GLU A 162 18.64 5.20 -13.76
C GLU A 162 19.14 6.64 -13.87
N LEU A 163 18.28 7.62 -13.58
CA LEU A 163 18.56 9.05 -13.72
C LEU A 163 19.15 9.68 -12.46
N CYS A 164 18.99 9.03 -11.32
CA CYS A 164 19.45 9.54 -10.02
C CYS A 164 20.75 8.84 -9.59
N GLU A 165 21.55 9.53 -8.78
CA GLU A 165 22.68 8.90 -8.08
C GLU A 165 22.20 7.98 -6.95
N ARG A 166 21.08 8.35 -6.32
CA ARG A 166 20.42 7.59 -5.26
C ARG A 166 18.94 7.96 -5.21
N VAL A 167 18.09 6.99 -4.90
CA VAL A 167 16.64 7.18 -4.76
C VAL A 167 16.22 7.03 -3.31
N GLU A 168 15.33 7.91 -2.86
CA GLU A 168 14.70 7.88 -1.54
C GLU A 168 13.18 7.83 -1.71
N TYR A 169 12.47 7.18 -0.78
CA TYR A 169 11.03 7.36 -0.70
C TYR A 169 10.72 8.72 -0.06
N PHE A 170 9.70 9.41 -0.55
CA PHE A 170 9.17 10.57 0.15
C PHE A 170 8.32 10.07 1.33
N PRO A 171 8.57 10.48 2.59
CA PRO A 171 7.96 9.84 3.76
C PRO A 171 6.42 10.00 3.81
N PRO A 172 5.68 8.98 4.27
CA PRO A 172 4.25 9.10 4.57
C PRO A 172 3.93 10.22 5.57
N GLY A 173 2.74 10.82 5.46
CA GLY A 173 2.26 11.83 6.42
C GLY A 173 3.10 13.11 6.44
N CYS A 174 3.85 13.37 5.37
CA CYS A 174 4.77 14.49 5.26
C CYS A 174 4.48 15.36 4.03
N CYS A 175 5.00 16.58 4.06
CA CYS A 175 5.02 17.49 2.93
C CYS A 175 6.35 18.27 2.89
N ALA A 176 6.72 18.83 1.74
CA ALA A 176 7.96 19.59 1.59
C ALA A 176 7.76 20.77 0.66
N THR A 177 8.52 21.85 0.90
CA THR A 177 8.60 23.01 0.01
C THR A 177 10.04 23.16 -0.48
N ILE A 178 10.20 23.29 -1.78
CA ILE A 178 11.49 23.38 -2.47
C ILE A 178 11.53 24.73 -3.19
N SER A 179 12.48 25.58 -2.83
CA SER A 179 12.65 26.87 -3.50
C SER A 179 13.29 26.69 -4.87
N LEU A 180 12.67 27.26 -5.90
CA LEU A 180 13.23 27.30 -7.26
C LEU A 180 14.51 28.15 -7.35
N SER A 181 14.77 29.01 -6.37
CA SER A 181 16.05 29.73 -6.26
C SER A 181 17.21 28.83 -5.81
N SER A 182 16.93 27.64 -5.29
CA SER A 182 17.92 26.71 -4.75
C SER A 182 17.44 25.26 -4.85
N PRO A 183 17.18 24.74 -6.08
CA PRO A 183 16.55 23.43 -6.29
C PRO A 183 17.44 22.26 -5.86
N THR A 184 18.74 22.48 -5.75
CA THR A 184 19.75 21.48 -5.35
C THR A 184 19.79 21.23 -3.83
N ARG A 185 19.04 21.99 -3.03
CA ARG A 185 18.99 21.75 -1.58
C ARG A 185 18.30 20.42 -1.29
N PRO A 186 18.78 19.65 -0.30
CA PRO A 186 18.12 18.43 0.15
C PRO A 186 16.66 18.67 0.52
N VAL A 187 15.77 17.78 0.09
CA VAL A 187 14.35 17.81 0.46
C VAL A 187 14.22 17.73 1.98
N GLN A 188 13.63 18.75 2.59
CA GLN A 188 13.31 18.77 4.02
C GLN A 188 11.83 18.45 4.22
N ALA A 189 11.53 17.18 4.47
CA ALA A 189 10.18 16.73 4.76
C ALA A 189 9.70 17.24 6.13
N GLN A 190 8.47 17.72 6.17
CA GLN A 190 7.78 18.19 7.36
C GLN A 190 6.57 17.32 7.62
N GLN A 191 6.52 16.68 8.78
CA GLN A 191 5.41 15.83 9.18
C GLN A 191 4.16 16.66 9.49
N TYR A 192 3.04 16.35 8.85
CA TYR A 192 1.72 16.91 9.14
C TYR A 192 0.77 15.88 9.78
N TYR A 193 1.10 14.58 9.71
CA TYR A 193 0.33 13.51 10.32
C TYR A 193 1.22 12.47 10.99
N SER A 194 0.79 12.00 12.16
CA SER A 194 1.35 10.83 12.83
C SER A 194 0.22 9.93 13.33
N VAL A 195 0.44 8.62 13.27
CA VAL A 195 -0.52 7.65 13.80
C VAL A 195 -0.63 7.85 15.31
N PRO A 196 -1.85 7.97 15.88
CA PRO A 196 -2.02 8.13 17.31
C PRO A 196 -1.42 6.94 18.08
N SER A 197 -0.51 7.23 19.01
CA SER A 197 0.20 6.20 19.79
C SER A 197 -0.45 5.92 21.15
N VAL A 198 -1.28 6.84 21.66
CA VAL A 198 -1.89 6.74 22.99
C VAL A 198 -3.32 6.24 22.87
N ALA A 199 -3.60 5.12 23.56
CA ALA A 199 -4.94 4.56 23.65
C ALA A 199 -5.82 5.28 24.69
N ASP A 200 -7.09 5.47 24.35
CA ASP A 200 -8.15 5.95 25.21
C ASP A 200 -8.54 4.86 26.21
N ARG A 201 -8.68 5.22 27.49
CA ARG A 201 -8.92 4.25 28.57
C ARG A 201 -10.40 4.05 28.94
N PHE A 202 -11.32 4.80 28.33
CA PHE A 202 -12.70 4.95 28.82
C PHE A 202 -13.81 4.69 27.78
N LEU A 203 -13.58 3.77 26.83
CA LEU A 203 -14.63 3.33 25.89
C LEU A 203 -15.23 2.00 26.36
N SER A 204 -16.56 1.91 26.47
CA SER A 204 -17.25 0.62 26.67
C SER A 204 -17.16 -0.24 25.41
N ILE A 205 -17.35 -1.57 25.55
CA ILE A 205 -17.36 -2.48 24.40
C ILE A 205 -18.48 -2.12 23.41
N GLU A 206 -19.69 -1.85 23.90
CA GLU A 206 -20.86 -1.50 23.06
C GLU A 206 -20.63 -0.20 22.28
N CYS A 207 -20.08 0.82 22.94
CA CYS A 207 -19.71 2.07 22.29
C CYS A 207 -18.60 1.84 21.26
N THR A 208 -17.60 1.02 21.59
CA THR A 208 -16.52 0.65 20.68
C THR A 208 -17.04 -0.06 19.43
N GLN A 209 -17.94 -1.04 19.58
CA GLN A 209 -18.56 -1.74 18.46
C GLN A 209 -19.31 -0.78 17.54
N THR A 210 -20.08 0.13 18.13
CA THR A 210 -20.84 1.15 17.39
C THR A 210 -19.90 2.07 16.61
N LEU A 211 -18.86 2.60 17.27
CA LEU A 211 -17.87 3.48 16.63
C LEU A 211 -17.09 2.77 15.51
N VAL A 212 -16.62 1.55 15.75
CA VAL A 212 -15.91 0.74 14.74
C VAL A 212 -16.80 0.52 13.53
N ARG A 213 -18.06 0.14 13.74
CA ARG A 213 -19.03 -0.04 12.66
C ARG A 213 -19.26 1.25 11.88
N ASP A 214 -19.65 2.32 12.57
CA ASP A 214 -20.07 3.58 11.93
C ASP A 214 -18.93 4.26 11.18
N VAL A 215 -17.72 4.25 11.75
CA VAL A 215 -16.55 4.87 11.10
C VAL A 215 -16.09 4.04 9.90
N LEU A 216 -16.11 2.69 9.97
CA LEU A 216 -15.79 1.86 8.81
C LEU A 216 -16.85 1.98 7.71
N VAL A 217 -18.14 2.02 8.07
CA VAL A 217 -19.24 2.23 7.12
C VAL A 217 -19.06 3.54 6.37
N LYS A 218 -18.81 4.66 7.07
CA LYS A 218 -18.52 5.96 6.46
C LYS A 218 -17.25 5.95 5.61
N SER A 219 -16.24 5.19 6.04
CA SER A 219 -15.00 5.01 5.29
C SER A 219 -15.24 4.33 3.93
N VAL A 220 -16.08 3.30 3.90
CA VAL A 220 -16.47 2.60 2.67
C VAL A 220 -17.34 3.52 1.80
N GLU A 221 -18.37 4.13 2.38
CA GLU A 221 -19.33 4.97 1.65
C GLU A 221 -18.64 6.09 0.85
N LYS A 222 -17.73 6.85 1.48
CA LYS A 222 -17.01 7.93 0.77
C LYS A 222 -16.05 7.42 -0.32
N ARG A 223 -15.61 6.16 -0.23
CA ARG A 223 -14.79 5.47 -1.24
C ARG A 223 -15.62 4.89 -2.38
N LEU A 224 -16.93 5.10 -2.40
CA LEU A 224 -17.79 4.84 -3.57
C LEU A 224 -17.93 6.08 -4.47
N MET A 225 -17.06 7.08 -4.29
CA MET A 225 -16.95 8.26 -5.13
C MET A 225 -16.45 7.91 -6.54
N GLY A 226 -17.09 8.42 -7.58
CA GLY A 226 -16.66 8.26 -8.98
C GLY A 226 -17.73 7.63 -9.85
N ASN A 227 -17.50 7.64 -11.16
CA ASN A 227 -18.50 7.25 -12.17
C ASN A 227 -18.15 5.95 -12.91
N ARG A 228 -17.09 5.25 -12.49
CA ARG A 228 -16.65 3.98 -13.07
C ARG A 228 -17.24 2.79 -12.32
N ASN A 229 -17.23 1.64 -12.99
CA ASN A 229 -17.63 0.38 -12.38
C ASN A 229 -16.65 0.00 -11.27
N PHE A 230 -17.21 -0.20 -10.08
CA PHE A 230 -16.51 -0.78 -8.95
C PHE A 230 -16.46 -2.30 -9.08
N GLY A 231 -15.45 -2.91 -8.48
CA GLY A 231 -15.36 -4.34 -8.21
C GLY A 231 -14.83 -4.60 -6.81
N PHE A 232 -14.95 -5.84 -6.35
CA PHE A 232 -14.43 -6.26 -5.04
C PHE A 232 -13.30 -7.25 -5.23
N MET A 233 -12.20 -7.07 -4.51
CA MET A 233 -11.26 -8.15 -4.28
C MET A 233 -11.77 -8.99 -3.13
N LEU A 234 -12.20 -10.22 -3.40
CA LEU A 234 -12.88 -11.08 -2.44
C LEU A 234 -12.07 -12.35 -2.20
N SER A 235 -11.43 -12.47 -1.03
CA SER A 235 -10.71 -13.69 -0.64
C SER A 235 -11.57 -14.68 0.13
N GLY A 236 -12.78 -14.29 0.55
CA GLY A 236 -13.56 -15.08 1.52
C GLY A 236 -13.04 -15.00 2.96
N GLY A 237 -12.02 -14.18 3.21
CA GLY A 237 -11.61 -13.76 4.56
C GLY A 237 -12.55 -12.70 5.14
N LEU A 238 -12.46 -12.45 6.45
CA LEU A 238 -13.31 -11.47 7.15
C LEU A 238 -13.28 -10.09 6.49
N ASP A 239 -12.07 -9.57 6.20
CA ASP A 239 -11.88 -8.16 5.91
C ASP A 239 -12.45 -7.76 4.55
N SER A 240 -12.06 -8.48 3.49
CA SER A 240 -12.59 -8.28 2.13
C SER A 240 -14.11 -8.50 2.09
N SER A 241 -14.61 -9.49 2.82
CA SER A 241 -16.05 -9.78 2.92
C SER A 241 -16.81 -8.64 3.59
N LEU A 242 -16.26 -8.04 4.67
CA LEU A 242 -16.88 -6.88 5.31
C LEU A 242 -16.93 -5.68 4.38
N ILE A 243 -15.85 -5.40 3.64
CA ILE A 243 -15.84 -4.30 2.67
C ILE A 243 -16.91 -4.52 1.58
N ALA A 244 -16.98 -5.73 1.01
CA ALA A 244 -17.99 -6.06 0.00
C ALA A 244 -19.42 -5.97 0.55
N SER A 245 -19.65 -6.47 1.78
CA SER A 245 -20.95 -6.40 2.46
C SER A 245 -21.40 -4.97 2.73
N ILE A 246 -20.51 -4.12 3.24
CA ILE A 246 -20.80 -2.71 3.51
C ILE A 246 -21.09 -1.99 2.18
N ALA A 247 -20.21 -2.12 1.19
CA ALA A 247 -20.33 -1.39 -0.07
C ALA A 247 -21.62 -1.75 -0.83
N THR A 248 -21.98 -3.03 -0.86
CA THR A 248 -23.19 -3.52 -1.55
C THR A 248 -24.49 -2.90 -0.98
N ARG A 249 -24.48 -2.43 0.27
CA ARG A 249 -25.64 -1.74 0.87
C ARG A 249 -25.88 -0.32 0.32
N PHE A 250 -24.84 0.31 -0.23
CA PHE A 250 -24.92 1.68 -0.76
C PHE A 250 -25.01 1.71 -2.29
N LEU A 251 -24.62 0.62 -2.95
CA LEU A 251 -24.61 0.54 -4.40
C LEU A 251 -25.94 0.00 -4.95
N LYS A 252 -26.49 0.71 -5.94
CA LYS A 252 -27.71 0.27 -6.66
C LYS A 252 -27.42 -0.90 -7.59
N GLN A 253 -26.26 -0.87 -8.25
CA GLN A 253 -25.76 -1.94 -9.09
C GLN A 253 -24.90 -2.86 -8.24
N LYS A 254 -24.91 -4.16 -8.54
CA LYS A 254 -24.11 -5.15 -7.82
C LYS A 254 -22.75 -5.30 -8.48
N PRO A 255 -21.67 -4.85 -7.85
CA PRO A 255 -20.31 -5.00 -8.40
C PRO A 255 -19.92 -6.46 -8.55
N VAL A 256 -19.06 -6.73 -9.51
CA VAL A 256 -18.43 -8.06 -9.64
C VAL A 256 -17.38 -8.22 -8.53
N ALA A 257 -17.43 -9.37 -7.85
CA ALA A 257 -16.35 -9.82 -6.98
C ALA A 257 -15.36 -10.65 -7.78
N PHE A 258 -14.08 -10.50 -7.50
CA PHE A 258 -12.98 -11.22 -8.12
C PHE A 258 -12.16 -11.97 -7.07
N SER A 259 -11.86 -13.23 -7.34
CA SER A 259 -11.00 -14.08 -6.51
C SER A 259 -9.94 -14.77 -7.35
N VAL A 260 -8.84 -15.15 -6.71
CA VAL A 260 -7.74 -15.89 -7.32
C VAL A 260 -7.30 -17.02 -6.40
N GLY A 261 -6.95 -18.16 -6.97
CA GLY A 261 -6.42 -19.31 -6.25
C GLY A 261 -6.12 -20.48 -7.18
N PHE A 262 -5.52 -21.52 -6.64
CA PHE A 262 -5.44 -22.84 -7.26
C PHE A 262 -6.82 -23.50 -7.25
N GLU A 263 -7.00 -24.54 -8.08
CA GLU A 263 -8.28 -25.23 -8.25
C GLU A 263 -8.84 -25.79 -6.93
N ASP A 264 -7.95 -26.17 -6.00
CA ASP A 264 -8.27 -26.77 -4.70
C ASP A 264 -8.27 -25.77 -3.53
N SER A 265 -8.28 -24.46 -3.82
CA SER A 265 -8.22 -23.40 -2.81
C SER A 265 -9.47 -23.34 -1.91
N PRO A 266 -9.30 -23.38 -0.57
CA PRO A 266 -10.41 -23.15 0.37
C PRO A 266 -10.93 -21.71 0.33
N ASP A 267 -10.09 -20.72 -0.01
CA ASP A 267 -10.49 -19.32 -0.10
C ASP A 267 -11.49 -19.09 -1.25
N LEU A 268 -11.38 -19.85 -2.36
CA LEU A 268 -12.35 -19.79 -3.45
C LEU A 268 -13.74 -20.28 -3.02
N GLU A 269 -13.83 -21.32 -2.18
CA GLU A 269 -15.11 -21.77 -1.62
C GLU A 269 -15.72 -20.72 -0.69
N ASN A 270 -14.92 -20.13 0.19
CA ASN A 270 -15.37 -19.08 1.10
C ASN A 270 -15.81 -17.81 0.36
N ALA A 271 -15.08 -17.41 -0.68
CA ALA A 271 -15.44 -16.28 -1.51
C ALA A 271 -16.77 -16.51 -2.23
N ARG A 272 -17.03 -17.72 -2.74
CA ARG A 272 -18.32 -18.09 -3.34
C ARG A 272 -19.47 -17.95 -2.35
N LYS A 273 -19.33 -18.47 -1.12
CA LYS A 273 -20.34 -18.34 -0.06
C LYS A 273 -20.70 -16.88 0.22
N VAL A 274 -19.69 -16.00 0.29
CA VAL A 274 -19.91 -14.57 0.53
C VAL A 274 -20.59 -13.91 -0.68
N ALA A 275 -20.14 -14.22 -1.89
CA ALA A 275 -20.74 -13.68 -3.10
C ALA A 275 -22.22 -14.10 -3.24
N ASP A 276 -22.54 -15.37 -2.95
CA ASP A 276 -23.91 -15.90 -2.93
C ASP A 276 -24.78 -15.22 -1.87
N TYR A 277 -24.24 -15.03 -0.66
CA TYR A 277 -24.93 -14.32 0.42
C TYR A 277 -25.26 -12.87 0.03
N LEU A 278 -24.30 -12.16 -0.55
CA LEU A 278 -24.46 -10.79 -1.05
C LEU A 278 -25.23 -10.72 -2.38
N LYS A 279 -25.44 -11.88 -3.02
CA LYS A 279 -26.08 -12.05 -4.33
C LYS A 279 -25.42 -11.20 -5.41
N ILE A 280 -24.09 -11.13 -5.41
CA ILE A 280 -23.28 -10.37 -6.37
C ILE A 280 -22.64 -11.31 -7.40
N PRO A 281 -22.36 -10.85 -8.64
CA PRO A 281 -21.60 -11.65 -9.59
C PRO A 281 -20.19 -11.97 -9.04
N HIS A 282 -19.70 -13.18 -9.31
CA HIS A 282 -18.40 -13.65 -8.83
C HIS A 282 -17.60 -14.28 -9.96
N GLU A 283 -16.41 -13.75 -10.18
CA GLU A 283 -15.45 -14.25 -11.16
C GLU A 283 -14.22 -14.80 -10.43
N VAL A 284 -13.80 -16.00 -10.83
CA VAL A 284 -12.70 -16.74 -10.20
C VAL A 284 -11.62 -16.97 -11.24
N LEU A 285 -10.42 -16.46 -10.98
CA LEU A 285 -9.21 -16.80 -11.71
C LEU A 285 -8.56 -18.01 -11.05
N VAL A 286 -8.56 -19.14 -11.76
CA VAL A 286 -7.76 -20.31 -11.35
C VAL A 286 -6.37 -20.17 -11.96
N ILE A 287 -5.34 -20.18 -11.11
CA ILE A 287 -3.93 -20.12 -11.52
C ILE A 287 -3.24 -21.47 -11.26
N THR A 288 -2.08 -21.67 -11.88
CA THR A 288 -1.27 -22.88 -11.75
C THR A 288 0.08 -22.58 -11.08
N PRO A 289 0.72 -23.58 -10.44
CA PRO A 289 2.08 -23.42 -9.90
C PRO A 289 3.10 -22.92 -10.93
N GLN A 290 3.00 -23.36 -12.19
CA GLN A 290 3.92 -22.95 -13.24
C GLN A 290 3.72 -21.48 -13.62
N GLU A 291 2.47 -21.01 -13.76
CA GLU A 291 2.21 -19.58 -13.99
C GLU A 291 2.74 -18.69 -12.85
N CYS A 292 2.67 -19.17 -11.60
CA CYS A 292 3.26 -18.48 -10.47
C CYS A 292 4.78 -18.37 -10.54
N ILE A 293 5.47 -19.39 -11.07
CA ILE A 293 6.92 -19.41 -11.25
C ILE A 293 7.32 -18.46 -12.39
N ASP A 294 6.62 -18.56 -13.52
CA ASP A 294 6.98 -17.87 -14.76
C ASP A 294 6.84 -16.35 -14.64
N ILE A 295 5.91 -15.85 -13.83
CA ILE A 295 5.61 -14.42 -13.70
C ILE A 295 6.53 -13.66 -12.71
N ILE A 296 7.45 -14.35 -12.04
CA ILE A 296 8.29 -13.75 -11.00
C ILE A 296 9.12 -12.56 -11.49
N PRO A 297 9.79 -12.61 -12.66
CA PRO A 297 10.51 -11.45 -13.17
C PRO A 297 9.63 -10.19 -13.31
N GLU A 298 8.41 -10.34 -13.83
CA GLU A 298 7.45 -9.25 -13.98
C GLU A 298 6.96 -8.74 -12.62
N VAL A 299 6.75 -9.65 -11.65
CA VAL A 299 6.35 -9.27 -10.28
C VAL A 299 7.47 -8.52 -9.57
N VAL A 300 8.72 -8.95 -9.68
CA VAL A 300 9.89 -8.24 -9.11
C VAL A 300 10.01 -6.83 -9.72
N TYR A 301 9.87 -6.71 -11.04
CA TYR A 301 9.87 -5.41 -11.73
C TYR A 301 8.70 -4.51 -11.31
N ALA A 302 7.50 -5.08 -11.18
CA ALA A 302 6.31 -4.34 -10.80
C ALA A 302 6.39 -3.84 -9.34
N LEU A 303 6.81 -4.71 -8.42
CA LEU A 303 6.84 -4.42 -6.99
C LEU A 303 8.11 -3.68 -6.55
N GLU A 304 9.19 -3.72 -7.33
CA GLU A 304 10.46 -3.04 -7.01
C GLU A 304 11.06 -3.53 -5.68
N THR A 305 10.98 -4.83 -5.42
CA THR A 305 11.44 -5.47 -4.18
C THR A 305 11.89 -6.91 -4.43
N PHE A 306 12.71 -7.43 -3.51
CA PHE A 306 13.10 -8.84 -3.42
C PHE A 306 12.65 -9.49 -2.10
N ASP A 307 11.76 -8.83 -1.34
CA ASP A 307 11.20 -9.45 -0.13
C ASP A 307 10.30 -10.65 -0.50
N PRO A 308 10.60 -11.86 0.02
CA PRO A 308 9.90 -13.07 -0.41
C PRO A 308 8.43 -13.07 -0.02
N LEU A 309 8.04 -12.51 1.13
CA LEU A 309 6.64 -12.46 1.54
C LEU A 309 5.84 -11.54 0.61
N ILE A 310 6.39 -10.38 0.28
CA ILE A 310 5.74 -9.43 -0.62
C ILE A 310 5.65 -9.97 -2.04
N ILE A 311 6.68 -10.66 -2.54
CA ILE A 311 6.64 -11.31 -3.86
C ILE A 311 5.59 -12.43 -3.90
N ARG A 312 5.59 -13.35 -2.93
CA ARG A 312 4.60 -14.45 -2.86
C ARG A 312 3.16 -13.92 -2.89
N CYS A 313 2.86 -12.96 -2.01
CA CYS A 313 1.53 -12.33 -1.98
C CYS A 313 1.26 -11.50 -3.25
N GLY A 314 2.31 -10.99 -3.89
CA GLY A 314 2.27 -10.20 -5.10
C GLY A 314 1.92 -10.98 -6.36
N ILE A 315 2.36 -12.24 -6.47
CA ILE A 315 2.13 -13.11 -7.64
C ILE A 315 0.63 -13.24 -7.94
N ALA A 316 -0.14 -13.75 -6.98
CA ALA A 316 -1.58 -13.95 -7.19
C ALA A 316 -2.33 -12.62 -7.37
N HIS A 317 -1.92 -11.57 -6.65
CA HIS A 317 -2.50 -10.23 -6.80
C HIS A 317 -2.24 -9.65 -8.20
N TYR A 318 -1.02 -9.77 -8.70
CA TYR A 318 -0.61 -9.31 -10.02
C TYR A 318 -1.40 -10.03 -11.11
N LEU A 319 -1.43 -11.38 -11.07
CA LEU A 319 -2.19 -12.19 -12.04
C LEU A 319 -3.68 -11.85 -12.03
N LEU A 320 -4.28 -11.67 -10.85
CA LEU A 320 -5.68 -11.27 -10.74
C LEU A 320 -5.94 -9.88 -11.35
N CYS A 321 -5.08 -8.90 -11.07
CA CYS A 321 -5.22 -7.56 -11.63
C CYS A 321 -5.02 -7.55 -13.14
N GLN A 322 -4.06 -8.33 -13.65
CA GLN A 322 -3.85 -8.50 -15.08
C GLN A 322 -5.10 -9.08 -15.75
N HIS A 323 -5.70 -10.11 -15.13
CA HIS A 323 -6.93 -10.73 -15.60
C HIS A 323 -8.09 -9.74 -15.63
N ILE A 324 -8.37 -9.05 -14.51
CA ILE A 324 -9.44 -8.04 -14.39
C ILE A 324 -9.32 -6.96 -15.47
N SER A 325 -8.11 -6.48 -15.71
CA SER A 325 -7.85 -5.42 -16.69
C SER A 325 -8.13 -5.88 -18.14
N LYS A 326 -7.92 -7.18 -18.42
CA LYS A 326 -8.14 -7.79 -19.75
C LYS A 326 -9.57 -8.29 -19.94
N SER A 327 -10.24 -8.78 -18.89
CA SER A 327 -11.53 -9.47 -18.97
C SER A 327 -12.73 -8.60 -18.62
N SER A 328 -12.53 -7.42 -18.00
CA SER A 328 -13.62 -6.61 -17.46
C SER A 328 -13.45 -5.10 -17.67
N ASP A 329 -14.57 -4.37 -17.56
CA ASP A 329 -14.58 -2.90 -17.55
C ASP A 329 -14.36 -2.30 -16.15
N VAL A 330 -14.06 -3.12 -15.14
CA VAL A 330 -13.81 -2.66 -13.78
C VAL A 330 -12.49 -1.91 -13.74
N LYS A 331 -12.50 -0.69 -13.20
CA LYS A 331 -11.30 0.15 -13.01
C LYS A 331 -11.01 0.48 -11.56
N VAL A 332 -11.99 0.32 -10.66
CA VAL A 332 -11.83 0.60 -9.23
C VAL A 332 -12.15 -0.65 -8.43
N LEU A 333 -11.19 -1.11 -7.65
CA LEU A 333 -11.29 -2.26 -6.76
C LEU A 333 -11.31 -1.76 -5.31
N LEU A 334 -12.20 -2.34 -4.50
CA LEU A 334 -12.14 -2.20 -3.04
C LEU A 334 -11.52 -3.44 -2.43
N SER A 335 -10.62 -3.25 -1.45
CA SER A 335 -9.92 -4.32 -0.74
C SER A 335 -9.92 -4.11 0.78
N GLY A 336 -9.72 -5.20 1.53
CA GLY A 336 -9.70 -5.26 2.99
C GLY A 336 -8.35 -4.97 3.65
N GLU A 337 -7.34 -4.52 2.89
CA GLU A 337 -5.98 -4.27 3.37
C GLU A 337 -5.92 -3.28 4.53
N GLY A 338 -5.00 -3.51 5.47
CA GLY A 338 -4.81 -2.69 6.66
C GLY A 338 -5.60 -3.16 7.89
N ALA A 339 -6.59 -4.04 7.71
CA ALA A 339 -7.35 -4.59 8.83
C ALA A 339 -6.47 -5.42 9.77
N ASP A 340 -5.56 -6.22 9.22
CA ASP A 340 -4.69 -7.07 10.03
C ASP A 340 -3.69 -6.27 10.87
N GLU A 341 -3.08 -5.24 10.29
CA GLU A 341 -2.19 -4.34 11.01
C GLU A 341 -2.91 -3.58 12.12
N LEU A 342 -4.10 -3.06 11.83
CA LEU A 342 -4.83 -2.24 12.79
C LEU A 342 -5.36 -3.02 13.99
N PHE A 343 -5.79 -4.27 13.77
CA PHE A 343 -6.34 -5.14 14.81
C PHE A 343 -5.35 -6.18 15.34
N GLY A 344 -4.15 -6.24 14.76
CA GLY A 344 -3.06 -7.10 15.21
C GLY A 344 -3.36 -8.59 15.11
N SER A 345 -3.95 -9.04 14.00
CA SER A 345 -4.51 -10.39 13.85
C SER A 345 -3.62 -11.42 13.18
N TYR A 346 -2.39 -11.09 12.78
CA TYR A 346 -1.44 -12.11 12.36
C TYR A 346 -1.17 -13.09 13.51
N ALA A 347 -0.98 -14.37 13.22
CA ALA A 347 -0.89 -15.38 14.28
C ALA A 347 0.26 -15.15 15.26
N TYR A 348 1.39 -14.59 14.81
CA TYR A 348 2.47 -14.21 15.73
C TYR A 348 2.06 -13.03 16.64
N MET A 349 1.22 -12.11 16.15
CA MET A 349 0.72 -10.97 16.93
C MET A 349 -0.22 -11.42 18.05
N GLN A 350 -0.99 -12.47 17.81
CA GLN A 350 -1.82 -13.09 18.84
C GLN A 350 -1.01 -13.80 19.95
N LYS A 351 0.31 -13.97 19.75
CA LYS A 351 1.26 -14.46 20.77
C LYS A 351 1.96 -13.33 21.54
N ALA A 352 1.54 -12.08 21.36
CA ALA A 352 2.12 -10.96 22.09
C ALA A 352 2.03 -11.19 23.62
N PRO A 353 3.10 -10.91 24.39
CA PRO A 353 3.11 -11.16 25.84
C PRO A 353 1.98 -10.45 26.61
N ASN A 354 1.58 -9.28 26.12
CA ASN A 354 0.43 -8.54 26.63
C ASN A 354 -0.05 -7.52 25.59
N ALA A 355 -1.17 -6.86 25.91
CA ALA A 355 -1.81 -5.90 25.01
C ALA A 355 -0.95 -4.68 24.66
N LEU A 356 -0.02 -4.27 25.54
CA LEU A 356 0.91 -3.17 25.25
C LEU A 356 1.96 -3.57 24.20
N HIS A 357 2.50 -4.79 24.28
CA HIS A 357 3.40 -5.32 23.26
C HIS A 357 2.71 -5.44 21.91
N LEU A 358 1.44 -5.90 21.90
CA LEU A 358 0.64 -5.93 20.69
C LEU A 358 0.48 -4.52 20.10
N HIS A 359 0.14 -3.53 20.94
CA HIS A 359 -0.04 -2.15 20.49
C HIS A 359 1.23 -1.55 19.88
N LYS A 360 2.40 -1.77 20.51
CA LYS A 360 3.70 -1.34 19.94
C LYS A 360 3.95 -1.98 18.59
N GLU A 361 3.66 -3.27 18.44
CA GLU A 361 3.79 -3.97 17.17
C GLU A 361 2.83 -3.41 16.11
N ILE A 362 1.57 -3.14 16.45
CA ILE A 362 0.61 -2.49 15.56
C ILE A 362 1.17 -1.15 15.06
N LEU A 363 1.69 -0.30 15.94
CA LEU A 363 2.27 0.99 15.55
C LEU A 363 3.49 0.82 14.62
N ARG A 364 4.37 -0.14 14.92
CA ARG A 364 5.52 -0.48 14.07
C ARG A 364 5.07 -0.95 12.68
N ARG A 365 4.03 -1.77 12.62
CA ARG A 365 3.42 -2.27 11.38
C ARG A 365 2.83 -1.14 10.55
N MET A 366 2.05 -0.26 11.18
CA MET A 366 1.45 0.90 10.52
C MET A 366 2.52 1.86 9.97
N HIS A 367 3.65 2.03 10.67
CA HIS A 367 4.77 2.85 10.19
C HIS A 367 5.39 2.31 8.90
N HIS A 368 5.59 0.99 8.80
CA HIS A 368 6.22 0.37 7.62
C HIS A 368 5.24 -0.04 6.53
N LEU A 369 3.92 0.11 6.73
CA LEU A 369 2.90 -0.46 5.85
C LEU A 369 3.11 -0.10 4.37
N HIS A 370 3.55 1.14 4.10
CA HIS A 370 3.85 1.65 2.76
C HIS A 370 4.99 0.94 2.02
N GLN A 371 5.75 0.09 2.69
CA GLN A 371 6.88 -0.68 2.14
C GLN A 371 6.52 -2.15 1.93
N TYR A 372 5.30 -2.55 2.30
CA TYR A 372 4.85 -3.94 2.35
C TYR A 372 3.47 -4.10 1.71
N ASP A 373 2.42 -4.33 2.48
CA ASP A 373 1.08 -4.64 1.96
C ASP A 373 0.52 -3.52 1.07
N VAL A 374 0.72 -2.25 1.46
CA VAL A 374 0.33 -1.10 0.65
C VAL A 374 1.18 -0.99 -0.62
N LEU A 375 2.48 -1.29 -0.54
CA LEU A 375 3.35 -1.33 -1.72
C LEU A 375 2.84 -2.37 -2.72
N ARG A 376 2.62 -3.59 -2.25
CA ARG A 376 2.08 -4.69 -3.07
C ARG A 376 0.76 -4.29 -3.70
N CYS A 377 -0.15 -3.76 -2.89
CA CYS A 377 -1.48 -3.43 -3.37
C CYS A 377 -1.48 -2.30 -4.37
N ASP A 378 -0.67 -1.26 -4.17
CA ASP A 378 -0.55 -0.19 -5.16
C ASP A 378 0.09 -0.72 -6.45
N ARG A 379 1.23 -1.40 -6.38
CA ARG A 379 2.00 -1.80 -7.55
C ARG A 379 1.32 -2.87 -8.40
N SER A 380 0.78 -3.93 -7.78
CA SER A 380 0.09 -5.00 -8.50
C SER A 380 -1.16 -4.50 -9.22
N THR A 381 -1.84 -3.48 -8.69
CA THR A 381 -3.07 -2.94 -9.31
C THR A 381 -2.75 -1.85 -10.33
N SER A 382 -1.88 -0.92 -9.97
CA SER A 382 -1.58 0.23 -10.82
C SER A 382 -0.90 -0.17 -12.13
N CYS A 383 0.02 -1.12 -12.15
CA CYS A 383 0.70 -1.52 -13.40
C CYS A 383 -0.25 -2.07 -14.49
N HIS A 384 -1.48 -2.43 -14.12
CA HIS A 384 -2.53 -2.89 -15.02
C HIS A 384 -3.66 -1.86 -15.25
N GLY A 385 -3.42 -0.57 -14.94
CA GLY A 385 -4.41 0.48 -15.15
C GLY A 385 -5.64 0.33 -14.25
N LEU A 386 -5.47 -0.22 -13.04
CA LEU A 386 -6.53 -0.35 -12.04
C LEU A 386 -6.26 0.56 -10.83
N GLU A 387 -7.32 0.91 -10.12
CA GLU A 387 -7.27 1.62 -8.85
C GLU A 387 -7.69 0.74 -7.69
N ILE A 388 -6.92 0.76 -6.61
CA ILE A 388 -7.27 0.12 -5.35
C ILE A 388 -7.68 1.16 -4.30
N ARG A 389 -8.75 0.84 -3.57
CA ARG A 389 -9.25 1.59 -2.42
C ARG A 389 -9.28 0.70 -1.19
N VAL A 390 -8.76 1.24 -0.09
CA VAL A 390 -8.48 0.50 1.15
C VAL A 390 -9.19 1.17 2.33
N PRO A 391 -10.47 0.85 2.60
CA PRO A 391 -11.28 1.55 3.61
C PRO A 391 -10.77 1.40 5.05
N PHE A 392 -10.07 0.31 5.37
CA PHE A 392 -9.45 0.18 6.69
C PHE A 392 -8.32 1.20 6.91
N LEU A 393 -7.65 1.67 5.85
CA LEU A 393 -6.60 2.69 5.92
C LEU A 393 -7.14 4.13 5.84
N ASP A 394 -8.38 4.32 6.29
CA ASP A 394 -8.94 5.64 6.43
C ASP A 394 -8.35 6.38 7.62
N LYS A 395 -7.95 7.65 7.43
CA LYS A 395 -7.37 8.47 8.50
C LYS A 395 -8.22 8.44 9.78
N ARG A 396 -9.54 8.58 9.67
CA ARG A 396 -10.44 8.56 10.84
C ARG A 396 -10.58 7.17 11.46
N PHE A 397 -10.55 6.13 10.63
CA PHE A 397 -10.63 4.75 11.12
C PHE A 397 -9.33 4.32 11.79
N ILE A 398 -8.17 4.67 11.23
CA ILE A 398 -6.85 4.49 11.84
C ILE A 398 -6.82 5.22 13.18
N ASP A 399 -7.19 6.51 13.21
CA ASP A 399 -7.18 7.30 14.44
C ASP A 399 -8.05 6.67 15.53
N LEU A 400 -9.26 6.20 15.17
CA LEU A 400 -10.14 5.48 16.09
C LEU A 400 -9.50 4.18 16.59
N VAL A 401 -9.08 3.29 15.67
CA VAL A 401 -8.63 1.94 16.02
C VAL A 401 -7.32 1.97 16.79
N CYS A 402 -6.39 2.85 16.46
CA CYS A 402 -5.15 3.04 17.22
C CYS A 402 -5.39 3.62 18.62
N ARG A 403 -6.51 4.33 18.84
CA ARG A 403 -6.91 4.81 20.16
C ARG A 403 -7.72 3.81 20.99
N LEU A 404 -8.20 2.71 20.41
CA LEU A 404 -8.94 1.72 21.20
C LEU A 404 -8.07 1.10 22.31
N PRO A 405 -8.65 0.73 23.46
CA PRO A 405 -7.97 -0.08 24.46
C PRO A 405 -7.30 -1.30 23.81
N PRO A 406 -5.97 -1.49 23.94
CA PRO A 406 -5.30 -2.62 23.28
C PRO A 406 -5.82 -3.99 23.74
N THR A 407 -6.42 -4.05 24.94
CA THR A 407 -7.09 -5.25 25.46
C THR A 407 -8.30 -5.68 24.63
N TYR A 408 -8.89 -4.80 23.82
CA TYR A 408 -9.96 -5.16 22.88
C TYR A 408 -9.43 -5.80 21.57
N LYS A 409 -8.11 -5.74 21.36
CA LYS A 409 -7.42 -6.38 20.22
C LYS A 409 -6.74 -7.70 20.62
N LEU A 410 -6.47 -7.88 21.92
CA LEU A 410 -5.92 -9.11 22.50
C LEU A 410 -6.84 -9.63 23.61
N MET A 411 -7.86 -10.39 23.23
CA MET A 411 -8.87 -10.92 24.15
C MET A 411 -8.68 -12.43 24.37
N PRO A 412 -8.39 -12.90 25.60
CA PRO A 412 -8.22 -14.33 25.87
C PRO A 412 -9.44 -15.15 25.46
N LYS A 413 -9.20 -16.30 24.81
CA LYS A 413 -10.24 -17.24 24.33
C LYS A 413 -11.22 -16.66 23.30
N LYS A 414 -10.96 -15.45 22.79
CA LYS A 414 -11.70 -14.88 21.67
C LYS A 414 -10.85 -14.98 20.41
N LEU A 415 -11.54 -15.05 19.29
CA LEU A 415 -10.92 -15.03 17.98
C LEU A 415 -10.22 -13.68 17.74
N GLU A 416 -9.18 -13.65 16.92
CA GLU A 416 -8.56 -12.41 16.48
C GLU A 416 -9.60 -11.47 15.86
N LYS A 417 -9.37 -10.15 15.90
CA LYS A 417 -10.33 -9.14 15.41
C LYS A 417 -11.72 -9.24 16.09
N HIS A 418 -11.84 -9.81 17.30
CA HIS A 418 -13.14 -9.99 17.97
C HIS A 418 -14.01 -8.73 18.02
N ILE A 419 -13.41 -7.57 18.33
CA ILE A 419 -14.12 -6.30 18.38
C ILE A 419 -14.67 -5.86 17.01
N LEU A 420 -13.95 -6.16 15.92
CA LEU A 420 -14.41 -5.92 14.56
C LEU A 420 -15.52 -6.91 14.19
N ARG A 421 -15.32 -8.20 14.46
CA ARG A 421 -16.32 -9.26 14.16
C ARG A 421 -17.65 -8.99 14.85
N SER A 422 -17.62 -8.77 16.16
CA SER A 422 -18.82 -8.47 16.95
C SER A 422 -19.49 -7.16 16.56
N ALA A 423 -18.72 -6.16 16.08
CA ALA A 423 -19.30 -4.94 15.54
C ALA A 423 -20.16 -5.18 14.29
N PHE A 424 -19.99 -6.29 13.57
CA PHE A 424 -20.67 -6.55 12.30
C PHE A 424 -21.53 -7.84 12.32
N GLU A 425 -22.00 -8.27 13.49
CA GLU A 425 -22.98 -9.36 13.60
C GLU A 425 -24.22 -9.11 12.71
N GLY A 426 -24.60 -10.12 11.94
CA GLY A 426 -25.69 -10.05 10.95
C GLY A 426 -25.33 -9.40 9.60
N TRP A 427 -24.07 -8.98 9.39
CA TRP A 427 -23.63 -8.39 8.11
C TRP A 427 -22.98 -9.39 7.18
N LEU A 428 -22.58 -10.55 7.68
CA LEU A 428 -22.00 -11.66 6.92
C LEU A 428 -22.62 -12.97 7.43
N PRO A 429 -22.50 -14.09 6.69
CA PRO A 429 -22.77 -15.41 7.25
C PRO A 429 -21.91 -15.64 8.50
N ASP A 430 -22.48 -16.21 9.55
CA ASP A 430 -21.75 -16.44 10.82
C ASP A 430 -20.50 -17.30 10.61
N GLU A 431 -20.56 -18.27 9.69
CA GLU A 431 -19.42 -19.13 9.32
C GLU A 431 -18.25 -18.35 8.70
N VAL A 432 -18.49 -17.18 8.10
CA VAL A 432 -17.45 -16.28 7.58
C VAL A 432 -17.03 -15.29 8.66
N LEU A 433 -18.01 -14.70 9.35
CA LEU A 433 -17.78 -13.69 10.38
C LEU A 433 -16.95 -14.21 11.55
N TRP A 434 -17.07 -15.50 11.87
CA TRP A 434 -16.40 -16.15 13.00
C TRP A 434 -15.36 -17.21 12.58
N ARG A 435 -14.90 -17.18 11.32
CA ARG A 435 -13.77 -18.00 10.84
C ARG A 435 -12.42 -17.44 11.27
N SER A 436 -11.50 -18.30 11.70
CA SER A 436 -10.11 -17.93 11.97
C SER A 436 -9.38 -17.45 10.71
N LYS A 437 -8.44 -16.53 10.88
CA LYS A 437 -7.59 -16.03 9.80
C LYS A 437 -6.69 -17.12 9.20
N GLU A 438 -6.61 -17.13 7.87
CA GLU A 438 -5.57 -17.81 7.09
C GLU A 438 -4.70 -16.78 6.36
N GLY A 439 -3.43 -17.12 6.10
CA GLY A 439 -2.46 -16.24 5.42
C GLY A 439 -2.73 -16.20 3.92
N PHE A 440 -2.51 -15.06 3.26
CA PHE A 440 -2.89 -14.87 1.85
C PHE A 440 -2.20 -15.86 0.91
N ALA A 441 -0.89 -16.06 1.02
CA ALA A 441 -0.16 -17.03 0.18
C ALA A 441 -0.41 -18.49 0.60
N GLU A 442 -0.76 -18.71 1.87
CA GLU A 442 -1.04 -20.03 2.43
C GLU A 442 -2.43 -20.55 2.01
N ALA A 443 -3.37 -19.65 1.70
CA ALA A 443 -4.73 -19.99 1.33
C ALA A 443 -4.95 -20.13 -0.20
N LEU A 444 -3.90 -19.93 -1.01
CA LEU A 444 -4.00 -20.04 -2.46
C LEU A 444 -4.31 -21.47 -2.93
N GLY A 445 -3.98 -22.50 -2.17
CA GLY A 445 -4.30 -23.90 -2.48
C GLY A 445 -3.94 -24.79 -1.30
N LYS A 446 -4.05 -26.12 -1.45
CA LYS A 446 -3.63 -27.03 -0.36
C LYS A 446 -2.11 -27.09 -0.21
N THR A 447 -1.38 -26.87 -1.29
CA THR A 447 0.07 -26.70 -1.28
C THR A 447 0.41 -25.23 -1.12
N ASP A 448 1.25 -24.91 -0.14
CA ASP A 448 1.74 -23.55 0.09
C ASP A 448 2.55 -23.05 -1.12
N LEU A 449 2.26 -21.84 -1.60
CA LEU A 449 2.99 -21.26 -2.72
C LEU A 449 4.49 -21.08 -2.37
N GLY A 450 4.83 -20.78 -1.12
CA GLY A 450 6.22 -20.69 -0.68
C GLY A 450 6.96 -22.01 -0.83
N ASP A 451 6.34 -23.15 -0.51
CA ASP A 451 6.96 -24.47 -0.71
C ASP A 451 7.21 -24.78 -2.20
N ILE A 452 6.28 -24.41 -3.10
CA ILE A 452 6.46 -24.55 -4.56
C ILE A 452 7.66 -23.73 -5.04
N LEU A 453 7.76 -22.46 -4.60
CA LEU A 453 8.82 -21.55 -5.03
C LEU A 453 10.18 -21.93 -4.45
N MET A 454 10.23 -22.40 -3.20
CA MET A 454 11.45 -22.96 -2.62
C MET A 454 11.92 -24.18 -3.40
N GLU A 455 11.05 -25.15 -3.69
CA GLU A 455 11.41 -26.35 -4.47
C GLU A 455 11.95 -26.00 -5.86
N HIS A 456 11.38 -24.98 -6.50
CA HIS A 456 11.90 -24.47 -7.77
C HIS A 456 13.29 -23.84 -7.59
N SER A 457 13.45 -22.94 -6.62
CA SER A 457 14.72 -22.24 -6.38
C SER A 457 15.86 -23.15 -5.94
N ASP A 458 15.57 -24.23 -5.21
CA ASP A 458 16.56 -25.24 -4.80
C ASP A 458 17.16 -25.99 -6.00
N LYS A 459 16.45 -26.05 -7.13
CA LYS A 459 16.95 -26.63 -8.38
C LYS A 459 17.82 -25.64 -9.16
N LEU A 460 17.61 -24.34 -8.97
CA LEU A 460 18.35 -23.27 -9.65
C LEU A 460 19.66 -22.92 -8.95
N ILE A 461 19.66 -22.92 -7.62
CA ILE A 461 20.77 -22.43 -6.80
C ILE A 461 21.56 -23.62 -6.26
N SER A 462 22.79 -23.80 -6.77
CA SER A 462 23.69 -24.84 -6.27
C SER A 462 24.09 -24.58 -4.81
N LYS A 463 24.46 -25.65 -4.11
CA LYS A 463 24.94 -25.56 -2.72
C LYS A 463 26.12 -24.58 -2.59
N ASP A 464 27.07 -24.63 -3.51
CA ASP A 464 28.25 -23.74 -3.50
C ASP A 464 27.85 -22.26 -3.68
N LEU A 465 26.90 -21.96 -4.57
CA LEU A 465 26.40 -20.59 -4.75
C LEU A 465 25.70 -20.09 -3.48
N TYR A 466 24.91 -20.95 -2.86
CA TYR A 466 24.20 -20.62 -1.64
C TYR A 466 25.15 -20.43 -0.45
N GLU A 467 26.15 -21.30 -0.27
CA GLU A 467 27.14 -21.18 0.81
C GLU A 467 27.96 -19.88 0.70
N ASN A 468 28.32 -19.46 -0.52
CA ASN A 468 29.08 -18.24 -0.79
C ASN A 468 28.20 -16.98 -0.98
N ARG A 469 26.89 -17.06 -0.72
CA ARG A 469 25.94 -15.95 -0.96
C ARG A 469 26.26 -14.66 -0.20
N ALA A 470 26.95 -14.73 0.93
CA ALA A 470 27.35 -13.56 1.70
C ALA A 470 28.45 -12.74 1.00
N GLU A 471 29.28 -13.38 0.16
CA GLU A 471 30.27 -12.70 -0.66
C GLU A 471 29.62 -11.98 -1.84
N ARG A 472 28.63 -12.62 -2.47
CA ARG A 472 27.86 -12.03 -3.58
C ARG A 472 26.92 -10.91 -3.10
N PHE A 473 26.24 -11.13 -1.97
CA PHE A 473 25.22 -10.23 -1.42
C PHE A 473 25.58 -9.85 0.03
N PRO A 474 26.57 -8.96 0.25
CA PRO A 474 27.02 -8.59 1.59
C PRO A 474 25.98 -7.77 2.36
N ASP A 475 25.17 -6.96 1.67
CA ASP A 475 24.03 -6.27 2.27
C ASP A 475 22.74 -7.08 2.05
N LYS A 476 21.94 -7.24 3.13
CA LYS A 476 20.71 -8.04 3.15
C LYS A 476 20.91 -9.43 2.52
N THR A 477 21.95 -10.13 2.98
CA THR A 477 22.28 -11.48 2.53
C THR A 477 21.06 -12.41 2.57
N PRO A 478 20.72 -13.09 1.47
CA PRO A 478 19.57 -13.99 1.42
C PRO A 478 19.61 -15.08 2.49
N GLU A 479 18.48 -15.37 3.12
CA GLU A 479 18.35 -16.41 4.16
C GLU A 479 17.76 -17.72 3.62
N THR A 480 17.35 -17.74 2.36
CA THR A 480 16.80 -18.90 1.63
C THR A 480 17.23 -18.87 0.16
N THR A 481 17.19 -20.00 -0.52
CA THR A 481 17.40 -20.13 -1.98
C THR A 481 16.38 -19.32 -2.78
N GLU A 482 15.15 -19.24 -2.29
CA GLU A 482 14.10 -18.38 -2.87
C GLU A 482 14.45 -16.90 -2.77
N GLU A 483 14.85 -16.41 -1.60
CA GLU A 483 15.29 -15.01 -1.44
C GLU A 483 16.53 -14.72 -2.28
N TYR A 484 17.43 -15.70 -2.45
CA TYR A 484 18.59 -15.59 -3.33
C TYR A 484 18.14 -15.39 -4.77
N TRP A 485 17.20 -16.20 -5.25
CA TRP A 485 16.69 -16.14 -6.60
C TRP A 485 16.02 -14.79 -6.88
N TYR A 486 15.17 -14.29 -5.97
CA TYR A 486 14.55 -12.98 -6.11
C TYR A 486 15.57 -11.84 -6.07
N ARG A 487 16.56 -11.92 -5.18
CA ARG A 487 17.64 -10.95 -5.11
C ARG A 487 18.45 -10.90 -6.39
N GLN A 488 18.72 -12.05 -7.01
CA GLN A 488 19.39 -12.10 -8.30
C GLN A 488 18.58 -11.41 -9.40
N ILE A 489 17.30 -11.75 -9.56
CA ILE A 489 16.42 -11.11 -10.56
C ILE A 489 16.36 -9.59 -10.32
N PHE A 490 16.27 -9.17 -9.05
CA PHE A 490 16.22 -7.77 -8.67
C PHE A 490 17.49 -7.01 -9.10
N GLU A 491 18.69 -7.56 -8.86
CA GLU A 491 19.95 -6.92 -9.29
C GLU A 491 20.20 -7.00 -10.81
N GLU A 492 19.57 -7.95 -11.50
CA GLU A 492 19.53 -7.98 -12.98
C GLU A 492 18.60 -6.89 -13.55
N THR A 493 17.65 -6.39 -12.74
CA THR A 493 16.60 -5.45 -13.14
C THR A 493 16.89 -4.01 -12.70
N PHE A 494 17.49 -3.82 -11.52
CA PHE A 494 17.72 -2.52 -10.88
C PHE A 494 19.16 -2.40 -10.37
N VAL A 495 19.70 -1.17 -10.31
CA VAL A 495 21.03 -0.95 -9.72
C VAL A 495 20.91 -0.93 -8.20
N TYR A 496 21.35 -2.01 -7.55
CA TYR A 496 21.23 -2.20 -6.10
C TYR A 496 21.76 -1.02 -5.28
N ASP A 497 22.92 -0.48 -5.63
CA ASP A 497 23.56 0.61 -4.86
C ASP A 497 22.71 1.88 -4.79
N LYS A 498 21.81 2.08 -5.76
CA LYS A 498 20.95 3.28 -5.83
C LYS A 498 19.66 3.17 -5.03
N MET A 499 19.15 1.95 -4.84
CA MET A 499 17.80 1.71 -4.28
C MET A 499 17.67 0.57 -3.27
N GLY A 500 18.73 -0.21 -3.03
CA GLY A 500 18.70 -1.40 -2.18
C GLY A 500 18.38 -1.12 -0.71
N HIS A 501 18.57 0.12 -0.24
CA HIS A 501 18.16 0.55 1.11
C HIS A 501 16.65 0.78 1.23
N LEU A 502 15.92 0.93 0.13
CA LEU A 502 14.45 1.06 0.12
C LEU A 502 13.75 -0.28 0.34
N VAL A 503 14.44 -1.39 0.07
CA VAL A 503 13.90 -2.74 0.20
C VAL A 503 14.12 -3.28 1.61
N HIS A 504 13.04 -3.49 2.36
CA HIS A 504 13.10 -4.05 3.71
C HIS A 504 12.67 -5.51 3.71
N THR A 505 13.58 -6.43 4.06
CA THR A 505 13.25 -7.87 4.08
C THR A 505 13.00 -8.46 5.48
N LYS A 506 13.30 -7.70 6.55
CA LYS A 506 13.34 -8.24 7.92
C LYS A 506 12.21 -7.80 8.85
N VAL A 507 11.47 -6.72 8.54
CA VAL A 507 10.47 -6.15 9.47
C VAL A 507 9.36 -7.16 9.79
N TYR A 508 9.03 -8.06 8.86
CA TYR A 508 7.94 -9.03 8.96
C TYR A 508 8.41 -10.40 9.48
N ARG A 509 9.71 -10.56 9.73
CA ARG A 509 10.33 -11.81 10.21
C ARG A 509 10.48 -11.88 11.73
N THR A 510 10.47 -10.73 12.41
CA THR A 510 10.70 -10.64 13.86
C THR A 510 9.71 -9.68 14.50
N ALA A 511 9.01 -10.15 15.54
CA ALA A 511 8.12 -9.32 16.35
C ALA A 511 8.90 -8.26 17.14
N ALA A 512 8.29 -7.09 17.41
CA ALA A 512 8.93 -6.02 18.17
C ALA A 512 9.48 -6.47 19.53
N TRP A 513 8.82 -7.40 20.23
CA TRP A 513 9.24 -7.88 21.56
C TRP A 513 10.28 -8.99 21.53
N HIS A 514 10.68 -9.49 20.35
CA HIS A 514 11.84 -10.38 20.19
C HIS A 514 13.11 -9.60 19.79
N ARG A 515 12.98 -8.30 19.52
CA ARG A 515 14.15 -7.43 19.40
C ARG A 515 14.62 -7.13 20.82
N SER A 516 15.77 -7.67 21.20
CA SER A 516 16.55 -7.09 22.30
C SER A 516 16.82 -5.64 21.90
N ASP A 517 16.25 -4.70 22.66
CA ASP A 517 16.27 -3.25 22.49
C ASP A 517 17.10 -2.70 21.32
N GLU A 518 16.43 -2.02 20.40
CA GLU A 518 17.07 -1.18 19.39
C GLU A 518 18.09 -0.26 20.09
N LYS A 519 19.38 -0.51 19.85
CA LYS A 519 20.47 0.44 20.09
C LYS A 519 20.35 1.65 19.15
N GLU A 520 19.21 2.33 19.14
CA GLU A 520 19.12 3.72 18.71
C GLU A 520 19.08 4.59 19.98
N ASN A 521 20.25 5.11 20.34
CA ASN A 521 20.47 6.21 21.28
C ASN A 521 20.03 6.05 22.75
N VAL A 522 20.63 5.11 23.52
CA VAL A 522 20.94 5.36 24.95
C VAL A 522 22.20 4.58 25.34
N ASN A 523 23.24 5.28 25.81
CA ASN A 523 24.40 4.67 26.49
C ASN A 523 23.95 4.05 27.82
N GLY A 524 24.32 2.80 28.09
CA GLY A 524 24.27 2.24 29.44
C GLY A 524 24.11 0.73 29.48
N ASP A 525 25.14 0.07 30.00
CA ASP A 525 25.25 -1.38 30.18
C ASP A 525 24.08 -2.01 30.96
N ARG A 526 23.61 -3.17 30.48
CA ARG A 526 23.34 -4.38 31.29
C ARG A 526 22.92 -5.57 30.41
N GLU A 527 23.63 -6.66 30.61
CA GLU A 527 23.36 -7.99 30.03
C GLU A 527 21.97 -8.49 30.45
N THR A 528 21.19 -8.98 29.48
CA THR A 528 20.04 -9.85 29.74
C THR A 528 20.10 -11.06 28.82
N GLU A 529 19.97 -12.23 29.42
CA GLU A 529 20.10 -13.56 28.82
C GLU A 529 19.08 -13.76 27.68
N THR A 530 19.60 -14.18 26.53
CA THR A 530 18.81 -14.57 25.35
C THR A 530 18.15 -15.93 25.57
N LEU A 531 16.83 -16.00 25.42
CA LEU A 531 16.10 -17.26 25.27
C LEU A 531 16.47 -17.91 23.94
N ASP A 532 17.19 -19.02 24.01
CA ASP A 532 17.67 -19.79 22.86
C ASP A 532 16.50 -20.61 22.26
N VAL A 533 15.89 -20.09 21.19
CA VAL A 533 14.88 -20.82 20.41
C VAL A 533 15.58 -21.48 19.23
N LYS A 534 15.51 -22.82 19.16
CA LYS A 534 16.16 -23.65 18.12
C LYS A 534 15.84 -23.14 16.70
N SER A 535 16.86 -23.18 15.83
CA SER A 535 16.83 -22.62 14.46
C SER A 535 15.70 -23.13 13.56
N ASP A 536 15.30 -24.40 13.71
CA ASP A 536 14.26 -25.03 12.87
C ASP A 536 12.84 -24.55 13.23
N ASP A 537 12.59 -24.25 14.50
CA ASP A 537 11.31 -23.69 14.95
C ASP A 537 11.16 -22.23 14.49
N LEU A 538 12.26 -21.47 14.45
CA LEU A 538 12.30 -20.13 13.87
C LEU A 538 12.04 -20.15 12.35
N LEU A 539 12.58 -21.12 11.61
CA LEU A 539 12.30 -21.28 10.18
C LEU A 539 10.83 -21.61 9.90
N ARG A 540 10.19 -22.45 10.73
CA ARG A 540 8.74 -22.75 10.62
C ARG A 540 7.85 -21.57 11.00
N LEU A 541 8.19 -20.81 12.05
CA LEU A 541 7.52 -19.56 12.42
C LEU A 541 7.61 -18.49 11.32
N ARG A 542 8.73 -18.46 10.59
CA ARG A 542 8.94 -17.56 9.44
C ARG A 542 8.11 -17.94 8.21
N ARG A 543 7.85 -19.24 8.00
CA ARG A 543 6.98 -19.74 6.91
C ARG A 543 5.50 -19.41 7.13
N ARG A 544 5.05 -19.40 8.39
CA ARG A 544 3.64 -19.23 8.79
C ARG A 544 3.35 -17.92 9.53
N SER A 545 4.17 -16.88 9.30
CA SER A 545 4.04 -15.63 10.07
C SER A 545 2.70 -14.93 9.87
N THR A 546 1.97 -15.25 8.79
CA THR A 546 0.69 -14.59 8.45
C THR A 546 -0.57 -15.47 8.59
N GLY A 547 -0.44 -16.80 8.63
CA GLY A 547 -1.58 -17.73 8.76
C GLY A 547 -1.78 -18.39 10.12
N SER A 548 -2.78 -19.27 10.22
CA SER A 548 -3.33 -19.78 11.49
C SER A 548 -2.37 -20.69 12.27
N LEU A 549 -2.58 -20.74 13.59
CA LEU A 549 -2.05 -21.81 14.44
C LEU A 549 -2.81 -23.09 14.13
N GLY A 550 -2.13 -24.08 13.57
CA GLY A 550 -2.64 -25.45 13.59
C GLY A 550 -2.96 -25.82 15.04
N VAL A 551 -4.18 -26.31 15.28
CA VAL A 551 -4.62 -26.78 16.59
C VAL A 551 -3.69 -27.93 16.97
N ALA A 552 -2.87 -27.70 18.01
CA ALA A 552 -2.18 -28.74 18.75
C ALA A 552 -2.89 -28.93 20.08
#